data_AF-A0A091B0T8-F1
#
_entry.id   AF-A0A091B0T8-F1
#
_cell.length_a   1.000
_cell.length_b   1.000
_cell.length_c   1.000
_cell.angle_alpha   90.00
_cell.angle_beta   90.00
_cell.angle_gamma   90.00
#
_symmetry.space_group_name_H-M   'P 1'
#
loop_
_entity.id
_entity.type
_entity.pdbx_description
1 polymer ?
#
loop_
_entity_poly.entity_id
_entity_poly.type
_entity_poly.pdbx_seq_one_letter_code
_entity_poly.pdbx_strand_id
1 'polypeptide(L)' 'MKLFTALVLVLAVSACGQMHHRHRVQKAGGDTVFVCHKGKKTLEIPREAADAHIAHGDWYGRC' A
#
# COMPACT_ATOMS: atom_id res chain seq x y z
N MET A 1 7.96 41.85 15.49
CA MET A 1 8.44 40.69 16.30
C MET A 1 7.37 39.63 16.60
N LYS A 2 6.17 39.98 17.07
CA LYS A 2 5.13 38.99 17.48
C LYS A 2 4.48 38.19 16.33
N LEU A 3 4.44 38.76 15.12
CA LEU A 3 3.94 38.07 13.92
C LEU A 3 4.91 36.97 13.43
N PHE A 4 6.21 37.22 13.54
CA PHE A 4 7.24 36.24 13.16
C PHE A 4 7.25 35.03 14.10
N THR A 5 7.05 35.24 15.40
CA THR A 5 6.96 34.15 16.37
C THR A 5 5.71 33.29 16.17
N ALA A 6 4.58 33.90 15.78
CA ALA A 6 3.36 33.15 15.47
C ALA A 6 3.51 32.30 14.19
N LEU A 7 4.18 32.83 13.16
CA LEU A 7 4.44 32.12 11.91
C LEU A 7 5.30 30.86 12.11
N VAL A 8 6.35 30.96 12.93
CA VAL A 8 7.27 29.83 13.22
C VAL A 8 6.54 28.71 13.97
N LEU A 9 5.64 29.05 14.89
CA LEU A 9 4.85 28.08 15.67
C LEU A 9 3.86 27.30 14.79
N VAL A 10 3.22 27.94 13.83
CA VAL A 10 2.25 27.30 12.93
C VAL A 10 2.93 26.32 11.98
N LEU A 11 4.13 26.66 11.48
CA LEU A 11 4.89 25.79 10.59
C LEU A 11 5.40 24.50 11.28
N ALA A 12 5.76 24.58 12.55
CA ALA A 12 6.24 23.43 13.31
C ALA A 12 5.15 22.38 13.58
N VAL A 13 3.89 22.80 13.77
CA VAL A 13 2.78 21.88 14.07
C VAL A 13 2.33 21.10 12.83
N SER A 14 2.48 21.66 11.61
CA SER A 14 2.10 20.99 10.37
C SER A 14 3.04 19.83 9.94
N ALA A 15 4.23 19.72 10.53
CA ALA A 15 5.21 18.71 10.12
C ALA A 15 4.94 17.29 10.68
N CYS A 16 4.10 17.15 11.71
CA CYS A 16 3.83 15.86 12.36
C CYS A 16 2.65 15.08 11.76
N GLY A 17 1.84 15.69 10.88
CA GLY A 17 0.58 15.08 10.40
C GLY A 17 0.70 14.23 9.13
N GLN A 18 1.80 14.31 8.39
CA GLN A 18 1.85 13.86 6.99
C GLN A 18 2.77 12.66 6.74
N MET A 19 2.89 11.74 7.69
CA MET A 19 3.62 10.46 7.51
C MET A 19 2.64 9.31 7.25
N HIS A 20 1.76 9.46 6.25
CA HIS A 20 1.09 8.30 5.65
C HIS A 20 2.11 7.61 4.74
N HIS A 21 2.80 6.59 5.28
CA HIS A 21 3.55 5.63 4.48
C HIS A 21 2.59 4.93 3.52
N ARG A 22 2.36 5.51 2.34
CA ARG A 22 1.84 4.76 1.20
C ARG A 22 2.97 3.83 0.77
N HIS A 23 2.99 2.64 1.35
CA HIS A 23 3.75 1.51 0.85
C HIS A 23 3.15 1.15 -0.52
N ARG A 24 3.53 1.90 -1.56
CA ARG A 24 3.30 1.49 -2.93
C ARG A 24 4.21 0.28 -3.11
N VAL A 25 3.62 -0.90 -2.98
CA VAL A 25 4.18 -2.13 -3.52
C VAL A 25 4.27 -1.89 -5.02
N GLN A 26 5.40 -1.35 -5.46
CA GLN A 26 5.75 -1.29 -6.87
C GLN A 26 5.86 -2.74 -7.29
N LYS A 27 4.97 -3.18 -8.19
CA LYS A 27 5.16 -4.47 -8.83
C LYS A 27 6.49 -4.38 -9.57
N ALA A 28 7.48 -5.14 -9.12
CA ALA A 28 8.66 -5.41 -9.94
C ALA A 28 8.11 -5.94 -11.27
N GLY A 29 8.54 -5.38 -12.39
CA GLY A 29 7.91 -5.55 -13.71
C GLY A 29 8.07 -6.95 -14.31
N GLY A 30 7.57 -7.97 -13.62
CA GLY A 30 7.47 -9.35 -14.05
C GLY A 30 6.03 -9.79 -14.29
N ASP A 31 5.88 -11.05 -14.69
CA ASP A 31 4.58 -11.66 -14.97
C ASP A 31 3.65 -11.56 -13.75
N THR A 32 2.40 -11.21 -14.01
CA THR A 32 1.36 -11.19 -13.00
C THR A 32 0.32 -12.28 -13.24
N VAL A 33 -0.34 -12.69 -12.16
CA VAL A 33 -1.45 -13.63 -12.18
C VAL A 33 -2.61 -13.09 -11.37
N PHE A 34 -3.82 -13.52 -11.72
CA PHE A 34 -5.01 -13.25 -10.92
C PHE A 34 -5.20 -14.36 -9.88
N VAL A 35 -5.55 -13.98 -8.66
CA VAL A 35 -6.00 -14.89 -7.60
C VAL A 35 -7.27 -14.37 -6.96
N CYS A 36 -8.16 -15.26 -6.56
CA CYS A 36 -9.29 -14.93 -5.72
C CYS A 36 -8.89 -15.01 -4.25
N HIS A 37 -8.80 -13.85 -3.62
CA HIS A 37 -8.39 -13.71 -2.24
C HIS A 37 -9.59 -13.86 -1.29
N LYS A 38 -9.48 -14.83 -0.36
CA LYS A 38 -10.51 -15.11 0.67
C LYS A 38 -11.94 -15.26 0.13
N GLY A 39 -12.10 -15.68 -1.13
CA GLY A 39 -13.40 -15.80 -1.80
C GLY A 39 -14.19 -14.50 -1.99
N LYS A 40 -13.54 -13.34 -1.89
CA LYS A 40 -14.24 -12.04 -1.90
C LYS A 40 -13.63 -11.01 -2.84
N LYS A 41 -12.35 -11.16 -3.19
CA LYS A 41 -11.62 -10.12 -3.93
C LYS A 41 -10.66 -10.73 -4.93
N THR A 42 -10.78 -10.32 -6.19
CA THR A 42 -9.76 -10.59 -7.20
C THR A 42 -8.55 -9.69 -6.98
N LEU A 43 -7.37 -10.30 -6.83
CA LEU A 43 -6.08 -9.62 -6.77
C LEU A 43 -5.27 -9.96 -8.02
N GLU A 44 -4.57 -8.97 -8.55
CA GLU A 44 -3.51 -9.19 -9.52
C GLU A 44 -2.18 -9.08 -8.78
N ILE A 45 -1.39 -10.14 -8.74
CA ILE A 45 -0.14 -10.22 -7.98
C ILE A 45 1.01 -10.70 -8.87
N PRO A 46 2.27 -10.43 -8.51
CA PRO A 46 3.41 -11.07 -9.18
C PRO A 46 3.29 -12.59 -9.10
N ARG A 47 3.69 -13.30 -10.16
CA ARG A 47 3.58 -14.76 -10.24
C ARG A 47 4.29 -15.46 -9.08
N GLU A 48 5.44 -14.95 -8.68
CA GLU A 48 6.24 -15.47 -7.57
C GLU A 48 5.55 -15.37 -6.20
N ALA A 49 4.55 -14.49 -6.05
CA ALA A 49 3.77 -14.38 -4.82
C ALA A 49 2.59 -15.36 -4.78
N ALA A 50 2.22 -15.98 -5.91
CA ALA A 50 1.02 -16.79 -6.01
C ALA A 50 1.03 -18.00 -5.07
N ASP A 51 2.17 -18.69 -4.95
CA ASP A 51 2.28 -19.89 -4.12
C ASP A 51 1.99 -19.60 -2.64
N ALA A 52 2.43 -18.44 -2.13
CA ALA A 52 2.14 -18.01 -0.77
C ALA A 52 0.64 -17.75 -0.56
N HIS A 53 -0.01 -17.12 -1.54
CA HIS A 53 -1.46 -16.89 -1.52
C HIS A 53 -2.24 -18.22 -1.54
N ILE A 54 -1.86 -19.15 -2.41
CA ILE A 54 -2.46 -20.49 -2.52
C ILE A 54 -2.28 -21.27 -1.23
N ALA A 55 -1.08 -21.27 -0.64
CA ALA A 55 -0.79 -21.92 0.64
C ALA A 55 -1.64 -21.36 1.80
N HIS A 56 -2.15 -20.13 1.66
CA HIS A 56 -3.01 -19.47 2.64
C HIS A 56 -4.51 -19.57 2.29
N GLY A 57 -4.88 -20.37 1.28
CA GLY A 57 -6.28 -20.66 0.93
C GLY A 57 -6.90 -19.79 -0.16
N ASP A 58 -6.09 -18.98 -0.87
CA ASP A 58 -6.54 -18.35 -2.11
C ASP A 58 -6.52 -19.35 -3.28
N TRP A 59 -7.12 -19.02 -4.41
CA TRP A 59 -7.05 -19.84 -5.63
C TRP A 59 -6.77 -19.01 -6.87
N TYR A 60 -6.20 -19.66 -7.91
CA TYR A 60 -5.94 -18.99 -9.18
C TYR A 60 -7.22 -18.57 -9.90
N GLY A 61 -7.18 -17.38 -10.49
CA GLY A 61 -8.27 -16.82 -11.27
C GLY A 61 -8.99 -15.68 -10.56
N ARG A 62 -10.14 -15.31 -11.10
CA ARG A 62 -10.98 -14.26 -10.54
C ARG A 62 -12.04 -14.90 -9.63
N CYS A 63 -12.45 -14.15 -8.61
CA CYS A 63 -13.84 -14.14 -8.17
C CYS A 63 -14.59 -13.12 -9.04
#